data_AF-A0A250KJP1-F1
#
_entry.id   AF-A0A250KJP1-F1
#
_cell.length_a   1.000
_cell.length_b   1.000
_cell.length_c   1.000
_cell.angle_alpha   90.00
_cell.angle_beta   90.00
_cell.angle_gamma   90.00
#
_symmetry.space_group_name_H-M   'P 1'
#
loop_
_entity.id
_entity.type
_entity.pdbx_description
1 polymer ?
#
loop_
_entity_poly.entity_id
_entity_poly.type
_entity_poly.pdbx_seq_one_letter_code
_entity_poly.pdbx_strand_id
1 'polypeptide(L)'
;MFLFIYYLYICPTYKLIVSKFSNDMDKKTLEFVTYCIGKLSVMLKLPQQEVYRRLKTSGILDEYIVPSYDVLHTFGSRYLMEDLTDYMREKGVL
;
A
#
# COMPACT_ATOMS: atom_id res chain seq x y z
N MET A 1 10.97 -11.95 -11.47
CA MET A 1 11.51 -11.03 -12.48
C MET A 1 10.44 -10.22 -13.22
N PHE A 2 9.29 -10.81 -13.59
CA PHE A 2 8.26 -10.11 -14.42
C PHE A 2 7.35 -9.09 -13.70
N LEU A 3 7.32 -9.05 -12.35
CA LEU A 3 6.46 -8.13 -11.60
C LEU A 3 7.03 -6.71 -11.44
N PHE A 4 8.36 -6.55 -11.50
CA PHE A 4 9.00 -5.24 -11.27
C PHE A 4 8.80 -4.26 -12.42
N ILE A 5 8.69 -4.76 -13.66
CA ILE A 5 8.57 -3.91 -14.86
C ILE A 5 7.14 -3.35 -15.02
N TYR A 6 6.12 -4.07 -14.55
CA TYR A 6 4.73 -3.60 -14.57
C TYR A 6 4.47 -2.50 -13.52
N TYR A 7 5.15 -2.57 -12.36
CA TYR A 7 5.08 -1.52 -11.32
C TYR A 7 5.86 -0.25 -11.69
N LEU A 8 6.87 -0.34 -12.56
CA LEU A 8 7.61 0.84 -13.04
C LEU A 8 6.85 1.64 -14.11
N TYR A 9 5.89 1.04 -14.82
CA TYR A 9 5.20 1.66 -15.96
C TYR A 9 3.92 2.43 -15.59
N ILE A 10 3.44 2.34 -14.35
CA ILE A 10 2.27 3.08 -13.88
C ILE A 10 2.61 3.80 -12.57
N CYS A 11 2.82 5.12 -12.67
CA CYS A 11 2.37 6.17 -11.75
C CYS A 11 3.48 7.09 -11.19
N PRO A 12 3.42 8.42 -11.40
CA PRO A 12 4.24 9.40 -10.67
C PRO A 12 4.17 9.30 -9.13
N THR A 13 3.23 8.51 -8.61
CA THR A 13 3.09 8.14 -7.20
C THR A 13 4.29 7.35 -6.64
N TYR A 14 5.02 6.54 -7.43
CA TYR A 14 6.24 5.88 -6.92
C TYR A 14 7.27 6.92 -6.47
N LYS A 15 7.45 7.98 -7.25
CA LYS A 15 8.41 9.05 -6.95
C LYS A 15 7.95 9.88 -5.75
N LEU A 16 6.64 10.05 -5.58
CA LEU A 16 6.03 10.76 -4.45
C LEU A 16 6.13 9.97 -3.13
N ILE A 17 5.90 8.65 -3.18
CA ILE A 17 6.02 7.76 -2.02
C ILE A 17 7.50 7.62 -1.66
N VAL A 18 8.37 7.33 -2.62
CA VAL A 18 9.83 7.25 -2.39
C VAL A 18 10.38 8.57 -1.85
N SER A 19 10.01 9.73 -2.40
CA SER A 19 10.53 11.01 -1.92
C SER A 19 10.06 11.41 -0.52
N LYS A 20 8.85 10.98 -0.10
CA LYS A 20 8.31 11.28 1.23
C LYS A 20 8.76 10.31 2.33
N PHE A 21 9.10 9.07 1.99
CA PHE A 21 9.43 8.03 2.98
C PHE A 21 10.94 7.76 3.14
N SER A 22 11.80 8.45 2.37
CA SER A 22 13.21 8.08 2.17
C SER A 22 14.20 8.32 3.32
N ASN A 23 13.80 8.79 4.51
CA ASN A 23 14.78 9.05 5.58
C ASN A 23 14.92 7.94 6.64
N ASP A 24 13.94 7.04 6.85
CA ASP A 24 14.02 6.02 7.93
C ASP A 24 13.33 4.66 7.64
N MET A 25 12.71 4.46 6.46
CA MET A 25 11.97 3.22 6.18
C MET A 25 12.83 2.18 5.45
N ASP A 26 12.80 0.92 5.92
CA ASP A 26 13.47 -0.18 5.24
C ASP A 26 12.92 -0.39 3.82
N LYS A 27 13.82 -0.73 2.88
CA LYS A 27 13.49 -0.88 1.46
C LYS A 27 12.37 -1.92 1.26
N LYS A 28 12.34 -2.99 2.06
CA LYS A 28 11.33 -4.04 1.92
C LYS A 28 9.94 -3.55 2.35
N THR A 29 9.88 -2.74 3.41
CA THR A 29 8.63 -2.10 3.86
C THR A 29 8.09 -1.16 2.80
N LEU A 30 8.97 -0.38 2.15
CA LEU A 30 8.58 0.51 1.05
C LEU A 30 8.03 -0.25 -0.17
N GLU A 31 8.69 -1.34 -0.56
CA GLU A 31 8.22 -2.22 -1.64
C GLU A 31 6.86 -2.84 -1.31
N PHE A 32 6.66 -3.25 -0.05
CA PHE A 32 5.41 -3.83 0.43
C PHE A 32 4.26 -2.82 0.49
N VAL A 33 4.50 -1.62 1.00
CA VAL A 33 3.51 -0.53 1.00
C VAL A 33 3.07 -0.20 -0.42
N THR A 34 4.04 -0.09 -1.34
CA THR A 34 3.77 0.17 -2.75
C THR A 34 2.93 -0.94 -3.38
N TYR A 35 3.24 -2.19 -3.06
CA TYR A 35 2.47 -3.35 -3.47
C TYR A 35 1.02 -3.29 -2.96
N CYS A 36 0.81 -2.99 -1.68
CA CYS A 36 -0.53 -2.89 -1.09
C CYS A 36 -1.37 -1.81 -1.78
N ILE A 37 -0.82 -0.62 -1.97
CA ILE A 37 -1.50 0.50 -2.65
C ILE A 37 -1.87 0.12 -4.09
N GLY A 38 -0.94 -0.50 -4.82
CA GLY A 38 -1.19 -0.93 -6.20
C GLY A 38 -2.31 -1.98 -6.29
N LYS A 39 -2.30 -2.97 -5.41
CA LYS A 39 -3.30 -4.04 -5.37
C LYS A 39 -4.68 -3.54 -4.94
N LEU A 40 -4.74 -2.69 -3.90
CA LEU A 40 -5.97 -2.05 -3.46
C LEU A 40 -6.56 -1.14 -4.54
N SER A 41 -5.72 -0.41 -5.28
CA SER A 41 -6.16 0.41 -6.41
C SER A 41 -6.90 -0.41 -7.48
N VAL A 42 -6.37 -1.58 -7.83
CA VAL A 42 -7.02 -2.50 -8.78
C VAL A 42 -8.32 -3.08 -8.19
N MET A 43 -8.29 -3.52 -6.94
CA MET A 43 -9.44 -4.15 -6.27
C MET A 43 -10.61 -3.18 -6.08
N LEU A 44 -10.32 -1.95 -5.66
CA LEU A 44 -11.31 -0.91 -5.37
C LEU A 44 -11.68 -0.07 -6.61
N LYS A 45 -10.98 -0.28 -7.74
CA LYS A 45 -11.08 0.54 -8.95
C LYS A 45 -10.87 2.04 -8.68
N LEU A 46 -9.98 2.36 -7.73
CA LEU A 46 -9.61 3.73 -7.36
C LEU A 46 -8.21 4.06 -7.86
N PRO A 47 -7.92 5.33 -8.20
CA PRO A 47 -6.54 5.75 -8.51
C PRO A 47 -5.60 5.47 -7.33
N GLN A 48 -4.36 5.03 -7.59
CA GLN A 48 -3.37 4.76 -6.54
C GLN A 48 -3.13 5.96 -5.62
N GLN A 49 -3.15 7.18 -6.16
CA GLN A 49 -3.02 8.41 -5.37
C GLN A 49 -4.17 8.56 -4.35
N GLU A 50 -5.38 8.19 -4.74
CA GLU A 50 -6.56 8.26 -3.88
C GLU A 50 -6.49 7.20 -2.78
N VAL A 51 -6.08 5.97 -3.13
CA VAL A 51 -5.84 4.91 -2.15
C VAL A 51 -4.77 5.34 -1.14
N TYR A 52 -3.63 5.86 -1.62
CA TYR A 52 -2.58 6.38 -0.76
C TYR A 52 -3.10 7.49 0.17
N ARG A 53 -3.87 8.44 -0.36
CA ARG A 53 -4.45 9.53 0.43
C ARG A 53 -5.37 9.01 1.53
N ARG A 54 -6.26 8.06 1.20
CA ARG A 54 -7.18 7.44 2.16
C ARG A 54 -6.42 6.69 3.25
N LEU A 55 -5.44 5.86 2.88
CA LEU A 55 -4.62 5.10 3.83
C LEU A 55 -3.77 6.01 4.72
N LYS A 56 -3.21 7.10 4.18
CA LYS A 56 -2.40 8.05 4.95
C LYS A 56 -3.25 8.87 5.91
N THR A 57 -4.37 9.42 5.43
CA THR A 57 -5.23 10.32 6.24
C THR A 57 -5.94 9.56 7.36
N SER A 58 -6.21 8.27 7.16
CA SER A 58 -6.84 7.39 8.16
C SER A 58 -5.90 6.80 9.19
N GLY A 59 -4.59 7.05 9.07
CA GLY A 59 -3.58 6.41 9.90
C GLY A 59 -3.31 4.95 9.55
N ILE A 60 -4.10 4.29 8.69
CA ILE A 60 -3.92 2.88 8.32
C ILE A 60 -2.51 2.63 7.77
N LEU A 61 -1.97 3.55 6.99
CA LEU A 61 -0.63 3.40 6.45
C LEU A 61 0.45 3.41 7.54
N ASP A 62 0.43 4.42 8.41
CA ASP A 62 1.52 4.68 9.36
C ASP A 62 1.36 3.90 10.67
N GLU A 63 0.13 3.60 11.08
CA GLU A 63 -0.20 2.95 12.37
C GLU A 63 -0.49 1.45 12.21
N TYR A 64 -0.74 0.95 11.00
CA TYR A 64 -1.06 -0.46 10.76
C TYR A 64 -0.12 -1.11 9.73
N ILE A 65 -0.12 -0.67 8.47
CA ILE A 65 0.60 -1.35 7.38
C ILE A 65 2.11 -1.33 7.61
N VAL A 66 2.69 -0.16 7.92
CA VAL A 66 4.12 0.01 8.15
C VAL A 66 4.63 -0.76 9.37
N PRO A 67 4.05 -0.57 10.58
CA PRO A 67 4.53 -1.26 11.78
C PRO A 67 4.24 -2.76 11.77
N SER A 68 3.20 -3.21 11.06
CA SER A 68 2.84 -4.63 10.98
C SER A 68 3.47 -5.37 9.81
N TYR A 69 4.47 -4.79 9.13
CA TYR A 69 5.12 -5.38 7.96
C TYR A 69 5.53 -6.84 8.20
N ASP A 70 6.20 -7.14 9.31
CA ASP A 70 6.73 -8.48 9.62
C ASP A 70 5.67 -9.57 9.66
N VAL A 71 4.42 -9.23 10.00
CA VAL A 71 3.30 -10.16 9.99
C VAL A 71 2.61 -10.15 8.64
N LEU A 72 2.24 -8.97 8.14
CA LEU A 72 1.42 -8.82 6.94
C LEU A 72 2.12 -9.33 5.67
N HIS A 73 3.45 -9.24 5.57
CA HIS A 73 4.17 -9.71 4.38
C HIS A 73 4.18 -11.24 4.22
N THR A 74 3.81 -11.98 5.27
CA THR A 74 3.69 -13.44 5.25
C THR A 74 2.33 -13.92 4.74
N PHE A 75 1.34 -13.02 4.69
CA PHE A 75 -0.03 -13.37 4.33
C PHE A 75 -0.18 -13.62 2.83
N GLY A 76 -1.09 -14.53 2.48
CA GLY A 76 -1.48 -14.73 1.09
C GLY A 76 -2.09 -13.46 0.49
N SER A 77 -1.70 -13.11 -0.73
CA SER A 77 -2.11 -11.87 -1.40
C SER A 77 -3.61 -11.59 -1.35
N ARG A 78 -4.46 -12.60 -1.62
CA ARG A 78 -5.92 -12.41 -1.62
C ARG A 78 -6.44 -12.08 -0.22
N TYR A 79 -6.03 -12.86 0.77
CA TYR A 79 -6.44 -12.68 2.17
C TYR A 79 -6.02 -11.31 2.70
N LEU A 80 -4.76 -10.91 2.46
CA LEU A 80 -4.27 -9.60 2.87
C LEU A 80 -5.07 -8.44 2.28
N MET A 81 -5.44 -8.53 1.00
CA MET A 81 -6.20 -7.45 0.36
C MET A 81 -7.66 -7.40 0.83
N GLU A 82 -8.27 -8.56 1.09
CA GLU A 82 -9.61 -8.64 1.70
C GLU A 82 -9.60 -8.04 3.10
N ASP A 83 -8.65 -8.44 3.95
CA ASP A 83 -8.47 -7.93 5.32
C ASP A 83 -8.26 -6.40 5.33
N LEU A 84 -7.35 -5.88 4.50
CA LEU A 84 -7.13 -4.43 4.39
C LEU A 84 -8.36 -3.69 3.89
N THR A 85 -9.12 -4.28 2.97
CA THR A 85 -10.34 -3.66 2.45
C THR A 85 -11.42 -3.59 3.53
N ASP A 86 -11.59 -4.64 4.32
CA ASP A 86 -12.56 -4.66 5.41
C ASP A 86 -12.14 -3.68 6.51
N TYR A 87 -10.85 -3.63 6.87
CA TYR A 87 -10.35 -2.63 7.81
C TYR A 87 -10.58 -1.19 7.33
N MET A 88 -10.40 -0.93 6.03
CA MET A 88 -10.73 0.37 5.44
C MET A 88 -12.23 0.71 5.52
N ARG A 89 -13.13 -0.29 5.42
CA ARG A 89 -14.57 -0.08 5.61
C ARG A 89 -14.91 0.23 7.06
N GLU A 90 -14.33 -0.49 8.00
CA GLU A 90 -14.53 -0.26 9.44
C GLU A 90 -14.09 1.14 9.87
N LYS A 91 -12.99 1.64 9.29
CA LYS A 91 -12.51 3.02 9.51
C LYS A 91 -13.33 4.07 8.78
N GLY A 92 -14.30 3.70 7.94
CA GLY A 92 -15.14 4.62 7.17
C GLY A 92 -14.39 5.39 6.08
N VAL A 93 -13.30 4.81 5.55
CA VAL A 93 -12.43 5.48 4.57
C VAL A 93 -12.69 5.02 3.13
N LEU A 94 -13.63 4.09 2.96
CA LEU A 94 -14.12 3.59 1.67
C LEU A 94 -15.48 4.21 1.35
#